data_AF-K1P8M3-F1
#
_entry.id   AF-K1P8M3-F1
#
_cell.length_a   1.000
_cell.length_b   1.000
_cell.length_c   1.000
_cell.angle_alpha   90.00
_cell.angle_beta   90.00
_cell.angle_gamma   90.00
#
_symmetry.space_group_name_H-M   'P 1'
#
loop_
_entity.id
_entity.type
_entity.pdbx_description
1 polymer ?
#
loop_
_entity_poly.entity_id
_entity_poly.type
_entity_poly.pdbx_seq_one_letter_code
_entity_poly.pdbx_strand_id
1 'polypeptide(L)'
;MSKSRTGNDTGTCREMEEKSPTLEEKLGKYKTENEKLKNEKQSLLSRLSQLAGVQMTENNPNVTDLSDINRPINLGEDFSEIYDNEYTDVLVYLKRKSDDVKNMQDKLLKTAEICHKFCEDFEKKQFKEILGVFHLPVRYFFLSFIMDLP
;
A
#
# COMPACT_ATOMS: atom_id res chain seq x y z
N MET A 1 -31.39 -62.81 -62.04
CA MET A 1 -30.39 -62.55 -60.99
C MET A 1 -29.82 -61.16 -61.19
N SER A 2 -29.88 -60.34 -60.13
CA SER A 2 -28.99 -59.23 -59.79
C SER A 2 -28.83 -58.06 -60.79
N LYS A 3 -29.54 -56.95 -60.52
CA LYS A 3 -29.11 -55.59 -60.90
C LYS A 3 -28.56 -54.90 -59.65
N SER A 4 -27.25 -54.68 -59.63
CA SER A 4 -26.56 -53.85 -58.64
C SER A 4 -27.01 -52.39 -58.79
N ARG A 5 -27.50 -51.78 -57.70
CA ARG A 5 -27.63 -50.33 -57.58
C ARG A 5 -26.46 -49.82 -56.75
N THR A 6 -25.51 -49.17 -57.42
CA THR A 6 -24.59 -48.22 -56.79
C THR A 6 -25.36 -46.92 -56.55
N GLY A 7 -25.33 -46.42 -55.31
CA GLY A 7 -26.14 -45.29 -54.87
C GLY A 7 -25.47 -44.50 -53.76
N ASN A 8 -24.53 -43.65 -54.16
CA ASN A 8 -24.35 -42.26 -53.72
C ASN A 8 -24.09 -41.97 -52.21
N ASP A 9 -22.86 -42.18 -51.77
CA ASP A 9 -22.27 -41.53 -50.58
C ASP A 9 -21.40 -40.34 -51.03
N THR A 10 -21.99 -39.18 -51.30
CA THR A 10 -21.22 -37.94 -51.52
C THR A 10 -21.83 -36.69 -50.86
N GLY A 11 -22.88 -36.85 -50.05
CA GLY A 11 -23.62 -35.72 -49.45
C GLY A 11 -23.09 -35.20 -48.11
N THR A 12 -22.47 -36.03 -47.28
CA THR A 12 -22.28 -35.72 -45.85
C THR A 12 -20.99 -34.95 -45.53
N CYS A 13 -20.04 -34.87 -46.46
CA CYS A 13 -18.74 -34.24 -46.18
C CYS A 13 -18.71 -32.72 -46.38
N ARG A 14 -19.64 -32.12 -47.15
CA ARG A 14 -19.59 -30.67 -47.46
C ARG A 14 -20.22 -29.78 -46.38
N GLU A 15 -21.21 -30.28 -45.64
CA GLU A 15 -21.88 -29.51 -44.57
C GLU A 15 -21.09 -29.44 -43.26
N MET A 16 -20.12 -30.34 -43.06
CA MET A 16 -19.25 -30.33 -41.87
C MET A 16 -18.11 -29.31 -41.99
N GLU A 17 -17.61 -29.05 -43.21
CA GLU A 17 -16.53 -28.08 -43.45
C GLU A 17 -17.00 -26.62 -43.27
N GLU A 18 -18.26 -26.31 -43.56
CA GLU A 18 -18.81 -24.93 -43.47
C GLU A 18 -19.18 -24.51 -42.03
N LYS A 19 -19.55 -25.47 -41.18
CA LYS A 19 -19.84 -25.22 -39.74
C LYS A 19 -18.59 -25.09 -38.88
N SER A 20 -17.44 -25.58 -39.35
CA SER A 20 -16.14 -25.49 -38.67
C SER A 20 -15.67 -24.03 -38.44
N PRO A 21 -15.59 -23.16 -39.46
CA PRO A 21 -15.13 -21.78 -39.28
C PRO A 21 -16.10 -20.92 -38.44
N THR A 22 -17.40 -21.23 -38.48
CA THR A 22 -18.42 -20.49 -37.70
C THR A 22 -18.38 -20.82 -36.21
N LEU A 23 -17.92 -22.02 -35.83
CA LEU A 23 -17.74 -22.41 -34.44
C LEU A 23 -16.48 -21.80 -33.83
N GLU A 24 -15.39 -21.76 -34.59
CA GLU A 24 -14.13 -21.12 -34.15
C GLU A 24 -14.30 -19.61 -33.94
N GLU A 25 -15.06 -18.94 -34.83
CA GLU A 25 -15.37 -17.51 -34.68
C GLU A 25 -16.22 -17.24 -33.43
N LYS A 26 -17.23 -18.08 -33.15
CA LYS A 26 -18.04 -18.00 -31.93
C LYS A 26 -17.18 -18.24 -30.69
N LEU A 27 -16.29 -19.24 -30.72
CA LEU A 27 -15.38 -19.54 -29.62
C LEU A 27 -14.43 -18.35 -29.34
N GLY A 28 -13.92 -17.69 -30.39
CA GLY A 28 -13.13 -16.47 -30.27
C GLY A 28 -13.90 -15.30 -29.66
N LYS A 29 -15.18 -15.13 -30.03
CA LYS A 29 -16.07 -14.12 -29.45
C LYS A 29 -16.31 -14.37 -27.96
N TYR A 30 -16.71 -15.58 -27.58
CA TYR A 30 -16.94 -15.94 -26.18
C TYR A 30 -15.68 -15.84 -25.32
N LYS A 31 -14.51 -16.15 -25.87
CA LYS A 31 -13.23 -16.00 -25.17
C LYS A 31 -12.90 -14.54 -24.91
N THR A 32 -13.10 -13.69 -25.91
CA THR A 32 -12.87 -12.24 -25.81
C THR A 32 -13.82 -11.59 -24.80
N GLU A 33 -15.09 -12.00 -24.80
CA GLU A 33 -16.10 -11.53 -23.86
C GLU A 33 -15.78 -11.96 -22.42
N ASN A 34 -15.35 -13.20 -22.22
CA ASN A 34 -14.92 -13.68 -20.90
C ASN A 34 -13.73 -12.89 -20.35
N GLU A 35 -12.73 -12.57 -21.18
CA GLU A 35 -11.59 -11.75 -20.75
C GLU A 35 -12.03 -10.32 -20.35
N LYS A 36 -12.93 -9.71 -21.12
CA LYS A 36 -13.52 -8.41 -20.76
C LYS A 36 -14.25 -8.46 -19.42
N LEU A 37 -15.14 -9.44 -19.24
CA LEU A 37 -15.90 -9.62 -18.01
C LEU A 37 -14.98 -9.87 -16.81
N LYS A 38 -13.89 -10.62 -17.00
CA LYS A 38 -12.90 -10.87 -15.95
C LYS A 38 -12.17 -9.59 -15.54
N ASN A 39 -11.81 -8.74 -16.50
CA ASN A 39 -11.17 -7.46 -16.24
C ASN A 39 -12.12 -6.48 -15.55
N GLU A 40 -13.38 -6.40 -15.98
CA GLU A 40 -14.41 -5.58 -15.33
C GLU A 40 -14.68 -6.05 -13.90
N LYS A 41 -14.82 -7.36 -13.69
CA LYS A 41 -14.95 -7.95 -12.35
C LYS A 41 -13.78 -7.56 -11.46
N GLN A 42 -12.54 -7.67 -11.96
CA GLN A 42 -11.35 -7.32 -11.17
C GLN A 42 -11.31 -5.83 -10.83
N SER A 43 -11.68 -4.96 -11.78
CA SER A 43 -11.77 -3.51 -11.56
C SER A 43 -12.82 -3.16 -10.50
N LEU A 44 -14.02 -3.76 -10.60
CA LEU A 44 -15.10 -3.57 -9.62
C LEU A 44 -14.71 -4.05 -8.24
N LEU A 45 -14.08 -5.23 -8.13
CA LEU A 45 -13.59 -5.77 -6.85
C LEU A 45 -12.57 -4.84 -6.20
N SER A 46 -11.60 -4.33 -6.97
CA SER A 46 -10.60 -3.38 -6.47
C SER A 46 -11.25 -2.11 -5.91
N ARG A 47 -12.20 -1.54 -6.66
CA ARG A 47 -12.93 -0.33 -6.23
C ARG A 47 -13.82 -0.58 -5.00
N LEU A 48 -14.45 -1.75 -4.90
CA LEU A 48 -15.23 -2.16 -3.72
C LEU A 48 -14.33 -2.33 -2.49
N SER A 49 -13.18 -2.96 -2.63
CA SER A 49 -12.20 -3.08 -1.54
C SER A 49 -11.70 -1.71 -1.07
N GLN A 50 -11.44 -0.79 -1.99
CA GLN A 50 -11.08 0.59 -1.63
C GLN A 50 -12.18 1.30 -0.86
N LEU A 51 -13.43 1.23 -1.36
CA LEU A 51 -14.58 1.85 -0.68
C LEU A 51 -14.85 1.21 0.69
N ALA A 52 -14.69 -0.10 0.82
CA ALA A 52 -14.79 -0.79 2.11
C ALA A 52 -13.69 -0.34 3.07
N GLY A 53 -12.45 -0.20 2.60
CA GLY A 53 -11.35 0.36 3.39
C GLY A 53 -11.65 1.77 3.89
N VAL A 54 -12.13 2.65 3.01
CA VAL A 54 -12.52 4.03 3.36
C VAL A 54 -13.67 4.06 4.36
N GLN A 55 -14.71 3.23 4.20
CA GLN A 55 -15.82 3.18 5.16
C GLN A 55 -15.42 2.57 6.51
N MET A 56 -14.41 1.70 6.53
CA MET A 56 -13.86 1.17 7.79
C MET A 56 -13.02 2.20 8.55
N THR A 57 -12.44 3.18 7.86
CA THR A 57 -11.58 4.22 8.45
C THR A 57 -12.32 5.55 8.68
N GLU A 58 -13.34 5.89 7.89
CA GLU A 58 -14.18 7.06 8.11
C GLU A 58 -15.01 6.88 9.40
N ASN A 59 -14.69 7.67 10.42
CA ASN A 59 -15.34 7.72 11.76
C ASN A 59 -15.02 6.56 12.73
N ASN A 60 -14.00 5.74 12.47
CA ASN A 60 -13.57 4.74 13.45
C ASN A 60 -12.16 5.06 14.01
N PRO A 61 -12.04 5.83 15.10
CA PRO A 61 -10.76 6.14 15.74
C PRO A 61 -10.04 4.90 16.31
N ASN A 62 -10.70 3.73 16.34
CA ASN A 62 -10.11 2.46 16.78
C ASN A 62 -9.55 1.62 15.62
N VAL A 63 -9.75 2.02 14.36
CA VAL A 63 -9.07 1.41 13.20
C VAL A 63 -7.82 2.25 12.94
N THR A 64 -6.72 1.80 13.52
CA THR A 64 -5.40 2.42 13.36
C THR A 64 -5.01 2.44 11.89
N ASP A 65 -4.54 3.60 11.40
CA ASP A 65 -3.93 3.72 10.08
C ASP A 65 -2.61 2.93 10.06
N LEU A 66 -2.68 1.70 9.54
CA LEU A 66 -1.51 0.83 9.42
C LEU A 66 -0.55 1.27 8.32
N SER A 67 -0.92 2.28 7.52
CA SER A 67 -0.04 2.86 6.49
C SER A 67 0.91 3.92 7.06
N ASP A 68 0.68 4.41 8.28
CA ASP A 68 1.59 5.34 8.94
C ASP A 68 2.87 4.63 9.39
N ILE A 69 3.97 4.92 8.71
CA ILE A 69 5.30 4.39 9.02
C ILE A 69 5.74 4.85 10.42
N ASN A 70 5.37 6.05 10.84
CA ASN A 70 5.76 6.63 12.13
C ASN A 70 4.81 6.25 13.27
N ARG A 71 4.04 5.17 13.13
CA ARG A 71 3.18 4.69 14.22
C ARG A 71 4.03 4.27 15.44
N PRO A 72 3.57 4.47 16.69
CA PRO A 72 4.38 4.21 17.89
C PRO A 72 5.01 2.82 17.98
N ILE A 73 4.31 1.81 17.43
CA ILE A 73 4.80 0.42 17.37
C ILE A 73 5.98 0.29 16.39
N ASN A 74 5.87 0.88 15.20
CA ASN A 74 6.95 0.88 14.22
C ASN A 74 8.16 1.66 14.73
N LEU A 75 7.94 2.81 15.36
CA LEU A 75 9.02 3.57 15.98
C LEU A 75 9.82 2.71 16.96
N GLY A 76 9.15 1.93 17.81
CA GLY A 76 9.82 1.02 18.75
C GLY A 76 10.62 -0.09 18.06
N GLU A 77 10.11 -0.62 16.95
CA GLU A 77 10.80 -1.62 16.11
C GLU A 77 12.00 -0.99 15.39
N ASP A 78 11.83 0.16 14.75
CA ASP A 78 12.87 0.93 14.06
C ASP A 78 14.01 1.30 15.03
N PHE A 79 13.69 1.79 16.23
CA PHE A 79 14.72 2.09 17.23
C PHE A 79 15.50 0.86 17.67
N SER A 80 14.86 -0.31 17.70
CA SER A 80 15.55 -1.57 18.01
C SER A 80 16.47 -2.01 16.86
N GLU A 81 16.06 -1.78 15.62
CA GLU A 81 16.82 -2.12 14.42
C GLU A 81 18.09 -1.26 14.25
N ILE A 82 18.05 0.02 14.64
CA ILE A 82 19.22 0.92 14.64
C ILE A 82 20.39 0.32 15.44
N TYR A 83 20.11 -0.31 16.58
CA TYR A 83 21.14 -0.90 17.44
C TYR A 83 21.74 -2.19 16.87
N ASP A 84 20.98 -2.93 16.04
CA ASP A 84 21.39 -4.23 15.53
C ASP A 84 22.08 -4.11 14.16
N ASN A 85 21.40 -3.48 13.19
CA ASN A 85 21.82 -3.45 11.80
C ASN A 85 22.74 -2.24 11.51
N GLU A 86 22.27 -1.03 11.81
CA GLU A 86 22.95 0.19 11.37
C GLU A 86 24.25 0.46 12.14
N TYR A 87 24.23 0.23 13.46
CA TYR A 87 25.43 0.41 14.29
C TYR A 87 26.57 -0.53 13.88
N THR A 88 26.22 -1.78 13.55
CA THR A 88 27.17 -2.79 13.06
C THR A 88 27.77 -2.38 11.71
N ASP A 89 26.96 -1.85 10.79
CA ASP A 89 27.41 -1.41 9.48
C ASP A 89 28.38 -0.22 9.55
N VAL A 90 28.08 0.77 10.40
CA VAL A 90 28.96 1.92 10.61
C VAL A 90 30.29 1.48 11.22
N LEU A 91 30.28 0.53 12.17
CA LEU A 91 31.50 -0.05 12.73
C LEU A 91 32.35 -0.78 11.68
N VAL A 92 31.73 -1.59 10.83
CA VAL A 92 32.42 -2.29 9.73
C VAL A 92 33.02 -1.27 8.75
N TYR A 93 32.29 -0.22 8.41
CA TYR A 93 32.76 0.85 7.54
C TYR A 93 33.96 1.60 8.15
N LEU A 94 33.87 2.00 9.41
CA LEU A 94 34.94 2.70 10.12
C LEU A 94 36.19 1.82 10.26
N LYS A 95 36.01 0.52 10.54
CA LYS A 95 37.10 -0.45 10.63
C LYS A 95 37.83 -0.66 9.32
N ARG A 96 37.11 -0.61 8.18
CA ARG A 96 37.74 -0.64 6.84
C ARG A 96 38.56 0.62 6.53
N LYS A 97 38.27 1.74 7.21
CA LYS A 97 38.85 3.05 6.92
C LYS A 97 39.95 3.47 7.91
N SER A 98 40.08 2.81 9.06
CA SER A 98 41.09 3.11 10.08
C SER A 98 41.51 1.88 10.90
N ASP A 99 42.80 1.78 11.23
CA ASP A 99 43.36 0.68 12.05
C ASP A 99 43.13 0.85 13.56
N ASP A 100 42.77 2.05 14.04
CA ASP A 100 42.80 2.37 15.47
C ASP A 100 41.41 2.38 16.14
N VAL A 101 41.13 1.35 16.94
CA VAL A 101 39.81 1.06 17.55
C VAL A 101 39.31 2.19 18.46
N LYS A 102 40.21 2.84 19.23
CA LYS A 102 39.83 3.94 20.13
C LYS A 102 39.28 5.16 19.38
N ASN A 103 39.80 5.42 18.19
CA ASN A 103 39.37 6.55 17.36
C ASN A 103 38.01 6.29 16.69
N MET A 104 37.59 5.03 16.57
CA MET A 104 36.26 4.66 16.06
C MET A 104 35.17 4.85 17.11
N GLN A 105 35.43 4.42 18.36
CA GLN A 105 34.49 4.62 19.47
C GLN A 105 34.20 6.10 19.71
N ASP A 106 35.22 6.95 19.69
CA ASP A 106 35.07 8.40 19.88
C ASP A 106 34.24 9.05 18.74
N LYS A 107 34.41 8.58 17.49
CA LYS A 107 33.62 9.07 16.35
C LYS A 107 32.15 8.64 16.44
N LEU A 108 31.89 7.42 16.87
CA LEU A 108 30.53 6.90 17.05
C LEU A 108 29.82 7.64 18.17
N LEU A 109 30.49 7.84 19.30
CA LEU A 109 29.96 8.60 20.43
C LEU A 109 29.59 10.02 20.02
N LYS A 110 30.50 10.73 19.33
CA LYS A 110 30.22 12.08 18.80
C LYS A 110 29.03 12.12 17.86
N THR A 111 28.86 11.10 17.03
CA THR A 111 27.73 11.02 16.10
C THR A 111 26.42 10.84 16.87
N ALA A 112 26.39 9.95 17.86
CA ALA A 112 25.21 9.75 18.72
C ALA A 112 24.85 11.02 19.51
N GLU A 113 25.83 11.75 20.03
CA GLU A 113 25.63 13.03 20.71
C GLU A 113 24.99 14.09 19.80
N ILE A 114 25.40 14.14 18.53
CA ILE A 114 24.81 15.05 17.54
C ILE A 114 23.35 14.68 17.27
N CYS A 115 23.07 13.39 17.03
CA CYS A 115 21.70 12.91 16.80
C CYS A 115 20.80 13.21 18.01
N HIS A 116 21.29 13.00 19.23
CA HIS A 116 20.54 13.29 20.44
C HIS A 116 20.20 14.78 20.58
N LYS A 117 21.17 15.67 20.36
CA LYS A 117 20.94 17.12 20.38
C LYS A 117 19.94 17.56 19.31
N PHE A 118 20.05 16.99 18.11
CA PHE A 118 19.09 17.26 17.04
C PHE A 118 17.67 16.87 17.47
N CYS A 119 17.48 15.68 18.07
CA CYS A 119 16.18 15.25 18.55
C CYS A 119 15.62 16.17 19.65
N GLU A 120 16.44 16.59 20.63
CA GLU A 120 16.00 17.53 21.67
C GLU A 120 15.56 18.89 21.09
N ASP A 121 16.30 19.42 20.11
CA ASP A 121 15.97 20.70 19.50
C ASP A 121 14.70 20.58 18.64
N PHE A 122 14.54 19.46 17.95
CA PHE A 122 13.37 19.16 17.15
C PHE A 122 12.11 19.00 18.00
N GLU A 123 12.20 18.29 19.13
CA GLU A 123 11.10 18.13 20.10
C GLU A 123 10.61 19.49 20.59
N LYS A 124 11.52 20.36 21.05
CA LYS A 124 11.18 21.70 21.55
C LYS A 124 10.48 22.54 20.48
N LYS A 125 10.93 22.42 19.22
CA LYS A 125 10.32 23.14 18.09
C LYS A 125 8.91 22.62 17.79
N GLN A 126 8.75 21.31 17.66
CA GLN A 126 7.43 20.70 17.39
C GLN A 126 6.45 20.98 18.53
N PHE A 127 6.88 20.85 19.78
CA PHE A 127 6.04 21.11 20.93
C PHE A 127 5.56 22.57 20.98
N LYS A 128 6.45 23.51 20.64
CA LYS A 128 6.10 24.94 20.54
C LYS A 128 5.11 25.22 19.40
N GLU A 129 5.29 24.57 18.24
CA GLU A 129 4.36 24.70 17.11
C GLU A 129 2.98 24.16 17.48
N ILE A 130 2.92 22.97 18.07
CA ILE A 130 1.66 22.36 18.54
C ILE A 130 0.95 23.25 19.56
N LEU A 131 1.67 23.76 20.57
CA LEU A 131 1.10 24.70 21.55
C LEU A 131 0.61 26.01 20.91
N GLY A 132 1.29 26.48 19.85
CA GLY A 132 0.86 27.63 19.07
C GLY A 132 -0.47 27.41 18.35
N VAL A 133 -0.74 26.19 17.87
CA VAL A 133 -2.02 25.81 17.25
C VAL A 133 -3.15 25.77 18.27
N PHE A 134 -2.88 25.30 19.50
CA PHE A 134 -3.87 25.28 20.57
C PHE A 134 -4.20 26.67 21.14
N HIS A 135 -3.35 27.68 20.90
CA HIS A 135 -3.61 29.09 21.24
C HIS A 135 -4.44 29.83 20.17
N LEU A 136 -5.39 29.18 19.51
CA LEU A 136 -6.51 29.87 18.86
C LEU A 136 -7.41 30.49 19.95
N PRO A 137 -7.96 31.70 19.72
CA PRO A 137 -8.57 32.48 20.80
C PRO A 137 -9.83 31.77 21.31
N VAL A 138 -9.74 31.19 22.51
CA VAL A 138 -10.88 30.73 23.34
C VAL A 138 -11.83 31.89 23.71
N ARG A 139 -11.68 33.07 23.10
CA ARG A 139 -12.43 34.29 23.41
C ARG A 139 -13.73 34.50 22.61
N TYR A 140 -14.04 33.68 21.61
CA TYR A 140 -15.26 33.87 20.81
C TYR A 140 -16.31 32.76 20.85
N PHE A 141 -16.04 31.62 21.50
CA PHE A 141 -17.04 30.54 21.62
C PHE A 141 -17.70 30.47 23.01
N PHE A 142 -17.01 30.85 24.09
CA PHE A 142 -17.56 30.72 25.44
C PHE A 142 -18.44 31.89 25.90
N LEU A 143 -18.40 33.04 25.21
CA LEU A 143 -19.22 34.21 25.57
C LEU A 143 -20.59 34.24 24.88
N SER A 144 -20.77 33.54 23.75
CA SER A 144 -22.09 33.45 23.09
C SER A 144 -23.02 32.41 23.74
N PHE A 145 -22.49 31.49 24.56
CA PHE A 145 -23.30 30.45 25.22
C PHE A 145 -23.76 30.82 26.64
N ILE A 146 -23.24 31.90 27.23
CA ILE A 146 -23.57 32.34 28.60
C ILE A 146 -24.48 33.58 28.63
N MET A 147 -24.66 34.31 27.52
CA MET A 147 -25.53 35.51 27.48
C MET A 147 -26.94 35.30 26.88
N ASP A 148 -27.30 34.08 26.50
CA ASP A 148 -28.66 33.72 26.02
C ASP A 148 -29.30 32.62 26.88
N LEU A 149 -29.32 32.81 28.20
CA LEU A 149 -30.27 32.10 29.08
C LEU A 149 -31.21 33.13 29.70
N PRO A 150 -32.54 32.99 29.54
CA PRO A 150 -33.54 33.91 30.09
C PRO A 150 -33.61 33.92 31.61
#